data_AF-D1YG31-F1
#
_entry.id   AF-D1YG31-F1
#
_cell.length_a   1.000
_cell.length_b   1.000
_cell.length_c   1.000
_cell.angle_alpha   90.00
_cell.angle_beta   90.00
_cell.angle_gamma   90.00
#
_symmetry.space_group_name_H-M   'P 1'
#
loop_
_entity.id
_entity.type
_entity.pdbx_description
1 polymer ?
#
loop_
_entity_poly.entity_id
_entity_poly.type
_entity_poly.pdbx_seq_one_letter_code
_entity_poly.pdbx_strand_id
1 'polypeptide(L)'
;MSNARTVALETLIKVFNQKSYSNIALNNELVKHELKPADKALATRIVYGTIQYKIFLEYQLKPLIKTKLRDKFLMPLLLMSAYQYFF
;
A
#
# COMPACT_ATOMS: atom_id res chain seq x y z
N MET A 1 11.35 5.88 13.92
CA MET A 1 11.68 4.62 13.22
C MET A 1 10.60 4.35 12.20
N SER A 2 10.93 4.38 10.90
CA SER A 2 9.96 4.07 9.86
C SER A 2 9.71 2.55 9.83
N ASN A 3 8.45 2.16 9.92
CA ASN A 3 8.03 0.75 9.89
C ASN A 3 7.77 0.33 8.43
N ALA A 4 8.00 -0.94 8.09
CA ALA A 4 7.66 -1.53 6.79
C ALA A 4 6.26 -1.14 6.28
N ARG A 5 5.27 -1.11 7.18
CA ARG A 5 3.88 -0.73 6.84
C ARG A 5 3.74 0.73 6.45
N THR A 6 4.49 1.62 7.10
CA THR A 6 4.51 3.06 6.78
C THR A 6 5.08 3.27 5.38
N VAL A 7 6.21 2.63 5.08
CA VAL A 7 6.86 2.69 3.76
C VAL A 7 5.96 2.12 2.66
N ALA A 8 5.27 1.01 2.95
CA ALA A 8 4.31 0.43 2.02
C ALA A 8 3.13 1.39 1.75
N LEU A 9 2.57 2.02 2.79
CA LEU A 9 1.48 2.97 2.64
C LEU A 9 1.90 4.20 1.83
N GLU A 10 3.04 4.80 2.14
CA GLU A 10 3.59 5.94 1.40
C GLU A 10 3.79 5.61 -0.08
N THR A 11 4.30 4.41 -0.36
CA THR A 11 4.47 3.90 -1.72
C THR A 11 3.11 3.76 -2.43
N LEU A 12 2.12 3.13 -1.80
CA LEU A 12 0.80 2.92 -2.38
C LEU A 12 0.07 4.24 -2.64
N ILE A 13 0.20 5.24 -1.75
CA ILE A 13 -0.34 6.58 -1.96
C ILE A 13 0.25 7.19 -3.24
N LYS A 14 1.56 7.07 -3.47
CA LYS A 14 2.20 7.60 -4.69
C LYS A 14 1.77 6.85 -5.94
N VAL A 15 1.72 5.52 -5.88
CA VAL A 15 1.32 4.70 -7.02
C VAL A 15 -0.12 5.00 -7.43
N PHE A 16 -1.05 4.99 -6.48
CA PHE A 16 -2.47 5.16 -6.79
C PHE A 16 -2.85 6.62 -7.07
N ASN A 17 -2.26 7.60 -6.37
CA ASN A 17 -2.65 9.00 -6.54
C ASN A 17 -1.80 9.77 -7.55
N GLN A 18 -0.55 9.37 -7.78
CA GLN A 18 0.40 10.10 -8.65
C GLN A 18 0.74 9.31 -9.93
N LYS A 19 0.10 8.16 -10.17
CA LYS A 19 0.36 7.25 -11.31
C LYS A 19 1.85 6.90 -11.47
N SER A 20 2.61 6.92 -10.38
CA SER A 20 4.02 6.52 -10.41
C SER A 20 4.15 5.01 -10.60
N TYR A 21 5.15 4.57 -11.34
CA TYR A 21 5.44 3.15 -11.49
C TYR A 21 5.81 2.54 -10.14
N SER A 22 5.20 1.39 -9.82
CA SER A 22 5.26 0.77 -8.51
C SER A 22 6.67 0.39 -8.08
N ASN A 23 7.48 -0.10 -9.02
CA ASN A 23 8.89 -0.44 -8.79
C ASN A 23 9.75 0.80 -8.50
N ILE A 24 9.55 1.90 -9.23
CA ILE A 24 10.30 3.14 -9.03
C ILE A 24 9.91 3.78 -7.69
N ALA A 25 8.61 3.89 -7.42
CA ALA A 25 8.10 4.44 -6.17
C ALA A 25 8.58 3.64 -4.95
N LEU A 26 8.48 2.31 -5.02
CA LEU A 26 8.93 1.43 -3.94
C LEU A 26 10.44 1.56 -3.70
N ASN A 27 11.25 1.50 -4.77
CA ASN A 27 12.70 1.61 -4.62
C ASN A 27 13.11 2.94 -3.98
N ASN A 28 12.48 4.05 -4.40
CA ASN A 28 12.75 5.36 -3.82
C ASN A 28 12.44 5.41 -2.31
N GLU A 29 11.36 4.79 -1.86
CA GLU A 29 11.02 4.75 -0.43
C GLU A 29 11.89 3.75 0.35
N LEU A 30 12.25 2.60 -0.22
CA LEU A 30 13.15 1.63 0.40
C LEU A 30 14.59 2.15 0.53
N VAL A 31 15.03 3.06 -0.35
CA VAL A 31 16.34 3.73 -0.26
C VAL A 31 16.31 4.86 0.75
N LYS A 32 15.21 5.62 0.84
CA LYS A 32 15.05 6.71 1.83
C LYS A 32 15.02 6.21 3.27
N HIS A 33 14.43 5.05 3.50
CA HIS A 33 14.28 4.49 4.83
C HIS A 33 15.34 3.38 5.03
N GLU A 34 16.24 3.55 6.02
CA GLU A 34 17.22 2.52 6.42
C GLU A 34 16.54 1.34 7.12
N LEU A 35 15.74 0.58 6.37
CA LEU A 35 15.02 -0.58 6.84
C LEU A 35 15.91 -1.82 6.91
N LYS A 36 15.67 -2.66 7.93
CA LYS A 36 16.25 -4.00 7.99
C LYS A 36 15.77 -4.85 6.80
N PRO A 37 16.53 -5.86 6.36
CA PRO A 37 16.16 -6.71 5.23
C PRO A 37 14.75 -7.32 5.34
N ALA A 38 14.36 -7.77 6.55
CA ALA A 38 13.02 -8.32 6.80
C ALA A 38 11.91 -7.30 6.58
N ASP A 39 12.12 -6.05 7.02
CA ASP A 39 11.15 -4.96 6.83
C ASP A 39 11.05 -4.54 5.36
N LYS A 40 12.16 -4.55 4.63
CA LYS A 40 12.15 -4.32 3.17
C LYS A 40 11.35 -5.40 2.45
N ALA A 41 11.54 -6.67 2.81
CA ALA A 41 10.81 -7.78 2.22
C ALA A 41 9.30 -7.68 2.53
N LEU A 42 8.94 -7.34 3.78
CA LEU A 42 7.55 -7.15 4.18
C LEU A 42 6.89 -5.99 3.41
N ALA A 43 7.55 -4.82 3.35
CA ALA A 43 7.04 -3.67 2.62
C ALA A 43 6.82 -3.99 1.14
N THR A 44 7.78 -4.69 0.52
CA THR A 44 7.71 -5.14 -0.88
C THR A 44 6.50 -6.05 -1.11
N ARG A 45 6.30 -7.06 -0.26
CA ARG A 45 5.16 -7.99 -0.36
C ARG A 45 3.82 -7.28 -0.16
N ILE A 46 3.74 -6.34 0.77
CA ILE A 46 2.51 -5.56 0.98
C ILE A 46 2.21 -4.71 -0.25
N VAL A 47 3.19 -3.97 -0.78
CA VAL A 47 2.98 -3.08 -1.93
C VAL A 47 2.57 -3.87 -3.17
N TYR A 48 3.36 -4.86 -3.57
CA TYR A 48 3.06 -5.64 -4.76
C TYR A 48 1.78 -6.45 -4.61
N GLY A 49 1.54 -7.06 -3.45
CA GLY A 49 0.32 -7.80 -3.20
C GLY A 49 -0.93 -6.93 -3.22
N THR A 50 -0.90 -5.76 -2.58
CA THR A 50 -2.03 -4.82 -2.60
C THR A 50 -2.36 -4.36 -4.02
N ILE A 51 -1.34 -4.12 -4.85
CA ILE A 51 -1.52 -3.74 -6.25
C ILE A 51 -2.06 -4.90 -7.08
N GLN A 52 -1.46 -6.09 -6.94
CA GLN A 52 -1.85 -7.31 -7.65
C GLN A 52 -3.32 -7.68 -7.39
N TYR A 53 -3.74 -7.64 -6.12
CA TYR A 53 -5.10 -8.01 -5.72
C TYR A 53 -6.07 -6.83 -5.65
N LYS A 54 -5.71 -5.66 -6.17
CA LYS A 54 -6.50 -4.42 -6.04
C LYS A 54 -7.98 -4.62 -6.36
N ILE A 55 -8.31 -5.25 -7.49
CA ILE A 55 -9.70 -5.45 -7.93
C ILE A 55 -10.47 -6.32 -6.92
N PHE A 56 -9.85 -7.40 -6.43
CA PHE A 56 -10.44 -8.27 -5.40
C PHE A 56 -10.68 -7.49 -4.10
N LEU A 57 -9.67 -6.75 -3.63
CA LEU A 57 -9.75 -5.98 -2.40
C LEU A 57 -10.81 -4.87 -2.48
N GLU A 58 -10.88 -4.15 -3.61
CA GLU A 58 -11.92 -3.14 -3.86
C GLU A 58 -13.32 -3.76 -3.85
N TYR A 59 -13.48 -4.95 -4.45
CA TYR A 59 -14.74 -5.68 -4.42
C TYR A 59 -15.16 -6.04 -2.98
N GLN A 60 -14.23 -6.53 -2.15
CA GLN A 60 -14.50 -6.85 -0.75
C GLN A 60 -14.85 -5.61 0.10
N LEU A 61 -14.19 -4.47 -0.18
CA LEU A 61 -14.42 -3.22 0.57
C LEU A 61 -15.70 -2.48 0.16
N LYS A 62 -16.16 -2.66 -1.09
CA LYS A 62 -17.32 -1.96 -1.64
C LYS A 62 -18.58 -2.01 -0.76
N PRO A 63 -19.03 -3.16 -0.22
CA PRO A 63 -20.21 -3.21 0.65
C PRO A 63 -19.99 -2.58 2.04
N LEU A 64 -18.73 -2.45 2.48
CA LEU A 64 -18.37 -1.92 3.81
C LEU A 64 -18.30 -0.39 3.81
N ILE A 65 -17.86 0.22 2.71
CA ILE A 65 -17.71 1.66 2.59
C ILE A 65 -19.04 2.30 2.20
N LYS A 66 -19.78 2.79 3.21
CA LYS A 66 -21.09 3.44 3.03
C LYS A 66 -21.03 4.95 2.80
N THR A 67 -19.83 5.54 2.79
CA THR A 67 -19.61 6.98 2.66
C THR A 67 -18.50 7.30 1.68
N LYS A 68 -18.45 8.55 1.20
CA LYS A 68 -17.33 9.01 0.37
C LYS A 68 -16.08 9.15 1.23
N LEU A 69 -15.01 8.49 0.82
CA LEU A 69 -13.67 8.71 1.36
C LEU A 69 -13.17 10.08 0.88
N ARG A 70 -13.01 11.02 1.81
CA ARG A 70 -12.63 12.41 1.48
C ARG A 70 -11.15 12.55 1.20
N ASP A 71 -10.31 11.88 2.00
CA ASP A 71 -8.86 11.97 1.87
C ASP A 71 -8.30 10.88 0.95
N LYS A 72 -7.39 11.29 0.06
CA LYS A 72 -6.79 10.42 -0.96
C LYS A 72 -5.94 9.28 -0.40
N PHE A 73 -5.54 9.33 0.88
CA PHE A 73 -4.78 8.27 1.52
C PHE A 73 -5.66 7.16 2.09
N LEU A 74 -6.96 7.41 2.30
CA LEU A 74 -7.88 6.46 2.95
C LEU A 74 -8.05 5.19 2.12
N MET A 75 -8.25 5.33 0.80
CA MET A 75 -8.39 4.15 -0.07
C MET A 75 -7.11 3.29 -0.10
N PRO A 76 -5.90 3.84 -0.33
CA PRO A 76 -4.65 3.09 -0.18
C PRO A 76 -4.50 2.38 1.18
N LEU A 77 -4.86 3.06 2.27
CA LEU A 77 -4.80 2.49 3.62
C LEU A 77 -5.75 1.31 3.78
N LEU A 78 -7.00 1.44 3.33
CA LEU A 78 -8.00 0.39 3.41
C LEU A 78 -7.60 -0.83 2.55
N LEU A 79 -7.11 -0.61 1.34
CA LEU A 79 -6.63 -1.69 0.47
C LEU A 79 -5.43 -2.42 1.10
N MET A 80 -4.46 -1.68 1.63
CA MET A 80 -3.30 -2.25 2.32
C MET A 80 -3.70 -3.08 3.54
N SER A 81 -4.70 -2.60 4.28
CA SER A 81 -5.21 -3.28 5.49
C SER A 81 -5.99 -4.55 5.10
N ALA A 82 -6.82 -4.47 4.07
CA ALA A 82 -7.55 -5.61 3.53
C ALA A 82 -6.57 -6.69 3.01
N TYR A 83 -5.51 -6.30 2.30
CA TYR A 83 -4.50 -7.24 1.83
C TYR A 83 -3.87 -8.04 2.98
N GLN A 84 -3.41 -7.35 4.03
CA GLN A 84 -2.82 -8.00 5.21
C GLN A 84 -3.81 -8.84 6.02
N TYR A 85 -5.11 -8.57 5.91
CA TYR A 85 -6.14 -9.38 6.57
C TYR A 85 -6.41 -10.68 5.81
N PHE A 86 -6.41 -10.63 4.47
CA PHE A 86 -6.68 -11.79 3.63
C PHE A 86 -5.45 -12.69 3.37
N PHE A 87 -4.22 -12.16 3.44
CA PHE A 87 -2.98 -12.82 3.01
C PHE A 87 -1.80 -12.59 3.97
#